data_AF-A0A3D3KQM3-F1
#
_entry.id   AF-A0A3D3KQM3-F1
#
_cell.length_a   1.000
_cell.length_b   1.000
_cell.length_c   1.000
_cell.angle_alpha   90.00
_cell.angle_beta   90.00
_cell.angle_gamma   90.00
#
_symmetry.space_group_name_H-M   'P 1'
#
loop_
_entity.id
_entity.type
_entity.pdbx_description
1 polymer ?
#
loop_
_entity_poly.entity_id
_entity_poly.type
_entity_poly.pdbx_seq_one_letter_code
_entity_poly.pdbx_strand_id
1 'polypeptide(L)'
;YAMEHDDGQSLRALEKAQVILVAPSRCGKTPTTMYLALQHGIFAANFPLVDEDFQREGLPKPLRPFVEKCFGLSSNPLRLSQIRTERRRGSPYASLRQCGFELRSAEQLYVSHRIPYLNSATVSVEEMAATILQRMNLKH
;
A
#
# COMPACT_ATOMS: atom_id res chain seq x y z
N TYR A 1 19.58 4.22 -16.67
CA TYR A 1 20.11 2.88 -16.32
C TYR A 1 19.42 2.25 -15.10
N ALA A 2 18.67 3.00 -14.26
CA ALA A 2 18.06 2.48 -13.03
C ALA A 2 16.55 2.15 -13.14
N MET A 3 15.87 2.41 -14.27
CA MET A 3 14.41 2.27 -14.37
C MET A 3 13.98 0.84 -14.79
N GLU A 4 14.61 0.27 -15.83
CA GLU A 4 14.23 -1.06 -16.33
C GLU A 4 14.64 -2.23 -15.41
N HIS A 5 15.73 -2.07 -14.66
CA HIS A 5 16.21 -3.13 -13.74
C HIS A 5 15.33 -3.22 -12.47
N ASP A 6 14.79 -2.08 -12.02
CA ASP A 6 13.92 -2.00 -10.84
C ASP A 6 12.51 -2.54 -11.16
N ASP A 7 12.02 -2.32 -12.39
CA ASP A 7 10.75 -2.87 -12.88
C ASP A 7 10.76 -4.40 -12.89
N GLY A 8 11.87 -5.02 -13.34
CA GLY A 8 12.00 -6.48 -13.40
C GLY A 8 12.06 -7.15 -12.03
N GLN A 9 12.76 -6.54 -11.06
CA GLN A 9 12.80 -7.04 -9.69
C GLN A 9 11.46 -6.84 -8.97
N SER A 10 10.83 -5.69 -9.18
CA SER A 10 9.51 -5.37 -8.64
C SER A 10 8.45 -6.34 -9.16
N LEU A 11 8.43 -6.62 -10.47
CA LEU A 11 7.46 -7.55 -11.05
C LEU A 11 7.64 -8.98 -10.51
N ARG A 12 8.89 -9.46 -10.40
CA ARG A 12 9.19 -10.78 -9.79
C ARG A 12 8.75 -10.85 -8.32
N ALA A 13 8.83 -9.75 -7.58
CA ALA A 13 8.32 -9.70 -6.21
C ALA A 13 6.79 -9.80 -6.17
N LEU A 14 6.08 -9.13 -7.09
CA LEU A 14 4.61 -9.24 -7.20
C LEU A 14 4.16 -10.66 -7.59
N GLU A 15 4.91 -11.32 -8.49
CA GLU A 15 4.64 -12.71 -8.89
C GLU A 15 4.71 -13.67 -7.69
N LYS A 16 5.78 -13.56 -6.89
CA LYS A 16 6.02 -14.39 -5.70
C LYS A 16 5.11 -14.03 -4.52
N ALA A 17 4.56 -12.82 -4.49
CA ALA A 17 3.71 -12.33 -3.41
C ALA A 17 2.50 -13.24 -3.17
N GLN A 18 2.25 -13.55 -1.90
CA GLN A 18 0.97 -14.05 -1.40
C GLN A 18 0.01 -12.88 -1.14
N VAL A 19 0.54 -11.72 -0.75
CA VAL A 19 -0.23 -10.47 -0.61
C VAL A 19 0.60 -9.28 -1.08
N ILE A 20 -0.05 -8.33 -1.74
CA ILE A 20 0.56 -7.11 -2.24
C ILE A 20 -0.10 -5.93 -1.51
N LEU A 21 0.66 -5.25 -0.65
CA LEU A 21 0.16 -4.07 0.04
C LEU A 21 0.25 -2.86 -0.88
N VAL A 22 -0.91 -2.32 -1.25
CA VAL A 22 -1.07 -1.19 -2.16
C VAL A 22 -1.48 0.03 -1.33
N ALA A 23 -0.70 1.11 -1.35
CA ALA A 23 -1.05 2.33 -0.60
C ALA A 23 -0.18 3.53 -0.97
N PRO A 24 -0.62 4.76 -0.64
CA PRO A 24 0.25 5.92 -0.60
C PRO A 24 1.46 5.71 0.33
N SER A 25 2.53 6.45 0.08
CA SER A 25 3.73 6.43 0.94
C SER A 25 3.35 6.82 2.37
N ARG A 26 3.90 6.10 3.37
CA ARG A 26 3.66 6.26 4.82
C ARG A 26 2.33 5.76 5.40
N CYS A 27 1.57 4.93 4.68
CA CYS A 27 0.40 4.22 5.23
C CYS A 27 0.75 2.86 5.88
N GLY A 28 1.94 2.69 6.46
CA GLY A 28 2.28 1.48 7.22
C GLY A 28 2.66 0.22 6.42
N LYS A 29 2.84 0.29 5.09
CA LYS A 29 3.15 -0.90 4.27
C LYS A 29 4.40 -1.68 4.73
N THR A 30 5.57 -1.02 4.79
CA THR A 30 6.85 -1.67 5.12
C THR A 30 6.87 -2.40 6.47
N PRO A 31 6.47 -1.78 7.60
CA PRO A 31 6.44 -2.51 8.87
C PRO A 31 5.45 -3.68 8.83
N THR A 32 4.32 -3.54 8.13
CA THR A 32 3.33 -4.62 7.97
C THR A 32 3.87 -5.78 7.13
N THR A 33 4.51 -5.51 5.99
CA THR A 33 5.14 -6.57 5.17
C THR A 33 6.26 -7.27 5.91
N MET A 34 7.05 -6.55 6.70
CA MET A 34 8.11 -7.16 7.51
C MET A 34 7.51 -8.06 8.60
N TYR A 35 6.45 -7.61 9.27
CA TYR A 35 5.77 -8.41 10.29
C TYR A 35 5.16 -9.69 9.71
N LEU A 36 4.45 -9.57 8.58
CA LEU A 36 3.89 -10.71 7.83
C LEU A 36 4.97 -11.71 7.38
N ALA A 37 6.16 -11.24 7.01
CA ALA A 37 7.26 -12.12 6.64
C ALA A 37 7.89 -12.81 7.86
N LEU A 38 8.15 -12.06 8.93
CA LEU A 38 8.94 -12.55 10.07
C LEU A 38 8.14 -13.39 11.07
N GLN A 39 6.90 -13.00 11.37
CA GLN A 39 6.07 -13.68 12.37
C GLN A 39 5.19 -14.79 11.77
N HIS A 40 5.07 -14.74 10.46
CA HIS A 40 4.01 -15.41 9.72
C HIS A 40 4.60 -16.11 8.46
N GLY A 41 5.82 -15.80 8.02
CA GLY A 41 6.38 -16.46 6.83
C GLY A 41 5.60 -16.17 5.53
N ILE A 42 4.74 -15.14 5.53
CA ILE A 42 4.01 -14.72 4.33
C ILE A 42 4.91 -13.84 3.49
N PHE A 43 5.09 -14.23 2.22
CA PHE A 43 5.79 -13.39 1.27
C PHE A 43 4.89 -12.24 0.82
N ALA A 44 5.05 -11.08 1.47
CA ALA A 44 4.31 -9.86 1.17
C ALA A 44 5.15 -8.87 0.35
N ALA A 45 4.55 -8.27 -0.68
CA ALA A 45 5.19 -7.23 -1.50
C ALA A 45 4.61 -5.84 -1.22
N ASN A 46 5.40 -4.80 -1.43
CA ASN A 46 4.99 -3.40 -1.30
C ASN A 46 4.78 -2.79 -2.70
N PHE A 47 3.58 -2.31 -2.99
CA PHE A 47 3.32 -1.48 -4.17
C PHE A 47 2.99 -0.04 -3.73
N PRO A 48 3.88 0.94 -3.95
CA PRO A 48 3.58 2.33 -3.67
C PRO A 48 2.62 2.89 -4.72
N LEU A 49 1.54 3.52 -4.29
CA LEU A 49 0.75 4.39 -5.16
C LEU A 49 1.42 5.76 -5.23
N VAL A 50 1.64 6.25 -6.45
CA VAL A 50 2.19 7.57 -6.75
C VAL A 50 1.16 8.45 -7.46
N ASP A 51 1.43 9.74 -7.57
CA ASP A 51 0.51 10.71 -8.17
C ASP A 51 0.11 10.32 -9.60
N GLU A 52 1.05 9.78 -10.37
CA GLU A 52 0.82 9.30 -11.73
C GLU A 52 -0.15 8.12 -11.81
N ASP A 53 -0.26 7.31 -10.75
CA ASP A 53 -1.23 6.21 -10.69
C ASP A 53 -2.66 6.73 -10.51
N PHE A 54 -2.84 7.87 -9.83
CA PHE A 54 -4.15 8.48 -9.62
C PHE A 54 -4.64 9.28 -10.83
N GLN A 55 -3.74 9.67 -11.73
CA GLN A 55 -4.08 10.35 -12.99
C GLN A 55 -4.53 9.38 -14.08
N ARG A 56 -4.21 8.09 -13.94
CA ARG A 56 -4.56 7.05 -14.90
C ARG A 56 -5.88 6.41 -14.52
N GLU A 57 -6.69 6.09 -15.52
CA GLU A 57 -7.90 5.30 -15.29
C GLU A 57 -7.55 3.83 -15.00
N GLY A 58 -8.15 3.28 -13.94
CA GLY A 58 -8.05 1.88 -13.58
C GLY A 58 -6.80 1.50 -12.77
N LEU A 59 -6.67 0.21 -12.49
CA LEU A 59 -5.56 -0.32 -11.72
C LEU A 59 -4.20 -0.15 -12.44
N PRO A 60 -3.11 0.21 -11.71
CA PRO A 60 -1.76 0.27 -12.27
C PRO A 60 -1.41 -1.00 -13.04
N LYS A 61 -0.83 -0.85 -14.23
CA LYS A 61 -0.56 -1.97 -15.16
C LYS A 61 0.13 -3.17 -14.48
N PRO A 62 1.16 -3.00 -13.64
CA PRO A 62 1.83 -4.13 -12.99
C PRO A 62 0.94 -4.92 -12.01
N LEU A 63 -0.11 -4.31 -11.47
CA LEU A 63 -1.03 -4.94 -10.52
C LEU A 63 -2.19 -5.68 -11.18
N ARG A 64 -2.49 -5.40 -12.45
CA ARG A 64 -3.65 -5.99 -13.16
C ARG A 64 -3.67 -7.53 -13.12
N PRO A 65 -2.54 -8.24 -13.30
CA PRO A 65 -2.53 -9.71 -13.20
C PRO A 65 -2.70 -10.24 -11.77
N PHE A 66 -2.58 -9.37 -10.76
CA PHE A 66 -2.49 -9.74 -9.34
C PHE A 66 -3.54 -9.06 -8.47
N VAL A 67 -4.66 -8.61 -9.05
CA VAL A 67 -5.72 -7.88 -8.31
C VAL A 67 -6.23 -8.68 -7.10
N GLU A 68 -6.38 -10.00 -7.23
CA GLU A 68 -6.82 -10.91 -6.16
C GLU A 68 -5.81 -11.03 -5.00
N LYS A 69 -4.55 -10.65 -5.23
CA LYS A 69 -3.50 -10.61 -4.20
C LYS A 69 -3.39 -9.24 -3.54
N CYS A 70 -4.08 -8.23 -4.05
CA CYS A 70 -3.94 -6.86 -3.57
C CYS A 70 -4.71 -6.66 -2.25
N PHE A 71 -4.08 -5.93 -1.33
CA PHE A 71 -4.72 -5.45 -0.12
C PHE A 71 -4.36 -3.97 0.07
N GLY A 72 -5.37 -3.12 0.20
CA GLY A 72 -5.21 -1.68 0.36
C GLY A 72 -4.86 -1.29 1.80
N LEU A 73 -3.90 -0.40 1.99
CA LEU A 73 -3.79 0.37 3.24
C LEU A 73 -4.20 1.82 2.98
N SER A 74 -4.95 2.37 3.92
CA SER A 74 -5.30 3.79 3.99
C SER A 74 -4.85 4.37 5.34
N SER A 75 -5.09 5.65 5.55
CA SER A 75 -4.85 6.36 6.80
C SER A 75 -5.90 7.46 6.94
N ASN A 76 -5.66 8.44 7.81
CA ASN A 76 -6.38 9.70 7.77
C ASN A 76 -5.43 10.86 7.36
N PRO A 77 -5.93 11.94 6.76
CA PRO A 77 -5.08 13.00 6.22
C PRO A 77 -4.19 13.68 7.27
N LEU A 78 -4.70 13.86 8.50
CA LEU A 78 -3.96 14.47 9.60
C LEU A 78 -2.77 13.59 10.02
N ARG A 79 -3.01 12.30 10.24
CA ARG A 79 -1.99 11.32 10.62
C ARG A 79 -0.93 11.17 9.53
N LEU A 80 -1.36 11.07 8.27
CA LEU A 80 -0.44 10.95 7.14
C LEU A 80 0.42 12.21 6.99
N SER A 81 -0.18 13.40 7.08
CA SER A 81 0.52 14.68 7.04
C SER A 81 1.54 14.81 8.17
N GLN A 82 1.19 14.40 9.39
CA GLN A 82 2.11 14.39 10.53
C GLN A 82 3.36 13.53 10.25
N ILE A 83 3.16 12.26 9.87
CA ILE A 83 4.27 11.33 9.58
C ILE A 83 5.14 11.83 8.41
N ARG A 84 4.51 12.41 7.38
CA ARG A 84 5.24 12.99 6.24
C ARG A 84 5.97 14.27 6.60
N THR A 85 5.44 15.06 7.53
CA THR A 85 6.09 16.28 8.06
C THR A 85 7.35 15.93 8.83
N GLU A 86 7.34 14.87 9.63
CA GLU A 86 8.53 14.35 10.32
C GLU A 86 9.62 13.95 9.32
N ARG A 87 9.24 13.38 8.16
CA ARG A 87 10.19 13.01 7.10
C ARG A 87 10.68 14.20 6.27
N ARG A 88 9.78 15.10 5.89
CA ARG A 88 10.06 16.21 4.97
C ARG A 88 9.13 17.39 5.23
N ARG A 89 9.44 18.13 6.30
CA ARG A 89 8.68 19.31 6.75
C ARG A 89 8.56 20.37 5.65
N GLY A 90 7.38 21.00 5.57
CA GLY A 90 7.13 22.12 4.66
C GLY A 90 7.00 21.76 3.18
N SER A 91 6.94 20.48 2.83
CA SER A 91 6.81 20.03 1.43
C SER A 91 5.35 19.85 1.00
N PRO A 92 5.01 20.02 -0.30
CA PRO A 92 3.68 19.69 -0.82
C PRO A 92 3.25 18.26 -0.50
N TYR A 93 4.19 17.31 -0.55
CA TYR A 93 4.04 15.92 -0.15
C TYR A 93 3.45 15.72 1.25
N ALA A 94 3.84 16.57 2.21
CA ALA A 94 3.37 16.52 3.59
C ALA A 94 2.12 17.37 3.85
N SER A 95 1.63 18.12 2.85
CA SER A 95 0.46 18.99 3.03
C SER A 95 -0.83 18.18 3.23
N LEU A 96 -1.75 18.71 4.04
CA LEU A 96 -3.06 18.09 4.25
C LEU A 96 -3.86 17.94 2.95
N ARG A 97 -3.71 18.91 2.04
CA ARG A 97 -4.36 18.88 0.72
C ARG A 97 -3.90 17.65 -0.07
N GLN A 98 -2.59 17.46 -0.20
CA GLN A 98 -2.00 16.34 -0.95
C GLN A 98 -2.34 15.01 -0.27
N CYS A 99 -2.14 14.91 1.06
CA CYS A 99 -2.43 13.69 1.81
C CYS A 99 -3.92 13.29 1.67
N GLY A 100 -4.83 14.26 1.75
CA GLY A 100 -6.25 14.01 1.58
C GLY A 100 -6.63 13.61 0.15
N PHE A 101 -5.99 14.20 -0.86
CA PHE A 101 -6.17 13.80 -2.25
C PHE A 101 -5.73 12.35 -2.48
N GLU A 102 -4.48 12.01 -2.14
CA GLU A 102 -3.94 10.67 -2.36
C GLU A 102 -4.73 9.58 -1.62
N LEU A 103 -5.15 9.84 -0.37
CA LEU A 103 -5.94 8.87 0.40
C LEU A 103 -7.32 8.63 -0.23
N ARG A 104 -8.03 9.69 -0.64
CA ARG A 104 -9.34 9.54 -1.31
C ARG A 104 -9.20 8.82 -2.64
N SER A 105 -8.21 9.18 -3.45
CA SER A 105 -7.96 8.53 -4.74
C SER A 105 -7.59 7.05 -4.56
N ALA A 106 -6.79 6.72 -3.54
CA ALA A 106 -6.47 5.34 -3.21
C ALA A 106 -7.71 4.53 -2.78
N GLU A 107 -8.56 5.08 -1.90
CA GLU A 107 -9.79 4.40 -1.48
C GLU A 107 -10.77 4.20 -2.64
N GLN A 108 -10.92 5.20 -3.53
CA GLN A 108 -11.71 5.06 -4.74
C GLN A 108 -11.16 3.96 -5.66
N LEU A 109 -9.83 3.87 -5.81
CA LEU A 109 -9.18 2.81 -6.57
C LEU A 109 -9.52 1.43 -5.97
N TYR A 110 -9.45 1.29 -4.65
CA TYR A 110 -9.74 0.03 -3.97
C TYR A 110 -11.19 -0.40 -4.19
N VAL A 111 -12.15 0.51 -3.97
CA VAL A 111 -13.59 0.24 -4.15
C VAL A 111 -13.88 -0.15 -5.60
N SER A 112 -13.34 0.59 -6.58
CA SER A 112 -13.60 0.35 -8.00
C SER A 112 -13.09 -1.01 -8.48
N HIS A 113 -12.04 -1.56 -7.84
CA HIS A 113 -11.45 -2.84 -8.19
C HIS A 113 -11.72 -3.94 -7.16
N ARG A 114 -12.64 -3.70 -6.20
CA ARG A 114 -13.01 -4.63 -5.12
C ARG A 114 -11.81 -5.12 -4.29
N ILE A 115 -10.79 -4.27 -4.14
CA ILE A 115 -9.61 -4.57 -3.32
C ILE A 115 -10.00 -4.37 -1.85
N PRO A 116 -9.88 -5.38 -0.97
CA PRO A 116 -10.10 -5.19 0.45
C PRO A 116 -9.06 -4.24 1.02
N TYR A 117 -9.46 -3.35 1.92
CA TYR A 117 -8.56 -2.40 2.54
C TYR A 117 -8.88 -2.13 4.01
N LEU A 118 -7.92 -1.57 4.73
CA LEU A 118 -8.08 -1.12 6.13
C LEU A 118 -7.45 0.26 6.34
N ASN A 119 -7.93 0.99 7.36
CA ASN A 119 -7.33 2.24 7.79
C ASN A 119 -6.27 1.98 8.88
N SER A 120 -5.02 2.32 8.60
CA SER A 120 -3.88 2.05 9.48
C SER A 120 -3.67 3.09 10.57
N ALA A 121 -4.50 4.15 10.66
CA ALA A 121 -4.20 5.31 11.50
C ALA A 121 -4.26 5.03 13.00
N THR A 122 -5.07 4.05 13.42
CA THR A 122 -5.36 3.72 14.82
C THR A 122 -5.20 2.23 15.13
N VAL A 123 -4.55 1.48 14.24
CA VAL A 123 -4.44 0.02 14.29
C VAL A 123 -2.97 -0.35 14.37
N SER A 124 -2.62 -1.31 15.22
CA SER A 124 -1.23 -1.78 15.36
C SER A 124 -0.79 -2.60 14.15
N VAL A 125 0.51 -2.89 14.04
CA VAL A 125 1.03 -3.72 12.95
C VAL A 125 0.51 -5.16 13.07
N GLU A 126 0.40 -5.66 14.29
CA GLU A 126 -0.16 -6.97 14.64
C GLU A 126 -1.62 -7.08 14.21
N GLU A 127 -2.45 -6.08 14.55
CA GLU A 127 -3.87 -6.05 14.20
C GLU A 127 -4.08 -5.90 12.68
N MET A 128 -3.23 -5.12 12.00
CA MET A 128 -3.23 -5.03 10.54
C MET A 128 -2.89 -6.38 9.91
N ALA A 129 -1.85 -7.06 10.39
CA ALA A 129 -1.44 -8.37 9.89
C ALA A 129 -2.56 -9.41 10.08
N ALA A 130 -3.15 -9.48 11.28
CA ALA A 130 -4.27 -10.38 11.56
C ALA A 130 -5.46 -10.14 10.62
N THR A 131 -5.81 -8.87 10.39
CA THR A 131 -6.88 -8.49 9.45
C THR A 131 -6.56 -8.90 8.01
N ILE A 132 -5.32 -8.69 7.57
CA ILE A 132 -4.86 -9.07 6.22
C ILE A 132 -4.94 -10.58 6.05
N LEU A 133 -4.39 -11.36 6.99
CA LEU A 133 -4.41 -12.82 6.93
C LEU A 133 -5.84 -13.36 6.85
N GLN A 134 -6.74 -12.83 7.68
CA GLN A 134 -8.14 -13.22 7.70
C GLN A 134 -8.86 -12.87 6.37
N ARG A 135 -8.78 -11.61 5.92
CA ARG A 135 -9.54 -11.14 4.75
C ARG A 135 -9.00 -11.68 3.44
N MET A 136 -7.71 -11.98 3.38
CA MET A 136 -7.06 -12.59 2.21
C MET A 136 -7.07 -14.12 2.28
N ASN A 137 -7.65 -14.72 3.33
CA ASN A 137 -7.68 -16.16 3.57
C ASN A 137 -6.29 -16.82 3.46
N LEU A 138 -5.28 -16.15 4.00
CA LEU A 138 -3.90 -16.63 4.02
C LEU A 138 -3.71 -17.48 5.27
N LYS A 139 -3.33 -18.74 5.07
CA LYS A 139 -3.05 -19.69 6.15
C LYS A 139 -1.55 -19.81 6.38
N HIS A 140 -1.19 -19.97 7.65
CA HIS A 140 0.11 -20.47 8.09
C HIS A 140 0.20 -21.97 7.97
#